data_AF-A0A2Z2HUD5-F1
#
_entry.id   AF-A0A2Z2HUD5-F1
#
_cell.length_a   1.000
_cell.length_b   1.000
_cell.length_c   1.000
_cell.angle_alpha   90.00
_cell.angle_beta   90.00
_cell.angle_gamma   90.00
#
_symmetry.space_group_name_H-M   'P 1'
#
loop_
_entity.id
_entity.type
_entity.pdbx_description
1 polymer ?
#
loop_
_entity_poly.entity_id
_entity_poly.type
_entity_poly.pdbx_seq_one_letter_code
_entity_poly.pdbx_strand_id
1 'polypeptide(L)' 'MAFTTDEEPKSDHVFIVEMGALLLLPPIVLGLGLAAVSGVENFLPGFGIGAIVGVGAAKLRNEIRGARTGS' A
#
# COMPACT_ATOMS: atom_id res chain seq x y z
N MET A 1 5.28 26.40 -14.12
CA MET A 1 5.98 25.69 -13.04
C MET A 1 6.32 24.31 -13.54
N ALA A 2 7.59 24.08 -13.92
CA ALA A 2 8.05 22.72 -14.17
C ALA A 2 8.18 22.04 -12.81
N PHE A 3 7.37 21.02 -12.55
CA PHE A 3 7.59 20.13 -11.41
C PHE A 3 8.87 19.35 -11.70
N THR A 4 10.00 19.84 -11.18
CA THR A 4 11.25 19.08 -11.22
C THR A 4 11.10 17.92 -10.25
N THR A 5 10.75 16.73 -10.76
CA THR A 5 10.81 15.48 -9.99
C THR A 5 12.27 15.02 -9.86
N ASP A 6 13.17 15.91 -9.43
CA ASP A 6 14.58 15.65 -9.10
C ASP A 6 14.72 14.96 -7.73
N GLU A 7 13.75 14.13 -7.36
CA GLU A 7 13.92 13.22 -6.24
C GLU A 7 14.70 12.01 -6.74
N GLU A 8 15.92 11.91 -6.25
CA GLU A 8 16.80 10.77 -6.46
C GLU A 8 16.04 9.46 -6.23
N PRO A 9 16.13 8.49 -7.17
CA PRO A 9 15.32 7.28 -7.09
C PRO A 9 15.57 6.58 -5.74
N LYS A 10 14.51 6.39 -4.95
CA LYS A 10 14.57 5.63 -3.70
C LYS A 10 15.20 4.26 -3.97
N SER A 11 16.09 3.85 -3.07
CA SER A 11 16.75 2.55 -3.17
C SER A 11 15.72 1.41 -3.22
N ASP A 12 16.06 0.35 -3.95
CA ASP A 12 15.15 -0.78 -4.20
C ASP A 12 14.69 -1.45 -2.90
N HIS A 13 15.57 -1.52 -1.89
CA HIS A 13 15.23 -2.05 -0.58
C HIS A 13 14.13 -1.24 0.12
N VAL A 14 14.22 0.09 0.10
CA VAL A 14 13.20 0.96 0.70
C VAL A 14 11.88 0.80 -0.05
N PHE A 15 11.94 0.68 -1.37
CA PHE A 15 10.75 0.47 -2.19
C PHE A 15 10.06 -0.86 -1.87
N ILE A 16 10.81 -1.96 -1.76
CA ILE A 16 10.27 -3.28 -1.40
C ILE A 16 9.62 -3.24 -0.01
N VAL A 17 10.25 -2.57 0.96
CA VAL A 17 9.69 -2.43 2.31
C VAL A 17 8.38 -1.63 2.26
N GLU A 18 8.33 -0.52 1.53
CA GLU A 18 7.10 0.26 1.37
C GLU A 18 6.01 -0.52 0.65
N MET A 19 6.36 -1.33 -0.34
CA MET A 19 5.42 -2.22 -1.02
C MET A 19 4.87 -3.31 -0.09
N GLY A 20 5.73 -3.93 0.71
CA GLY A 20 5.31 -4.88 1.74
C GLY A 20 4.42 -4.21 2.79
N ALA A 21 4.77 -3.00 3.21
CA ALA A 21 3.96 -2.19 4.12
C ALA A 21 2.57 -1.90 3.54
N LEU A 22 2.48 -1.46 2.28
CA LEU A 22 1.19 -1.21 1.61
C LEU A 22 0.33 -2.47 1.47
N LEU A 23 0.95 -3.65 1.32
CA LEU A 23 0.21 -4.90 1.20
C LEU A 23 -0.27 -5.44 2.55
N LEU A 24 0.37 -5.07 3.67
CA LEU A 24 0.10 -5.63 4.99
C LEU A 24 -0.63 -4.67 5.92
N LEU A 25 -0.25 -3.39 5.96
CA LEU A 25 -0.83 -2.40 6.87
C LEU A 25 -2.34 -2.20 6.65
N PRO A 26 -2.83 -1.92 5.43
CA PRO A 26 -4.26 -1.70 5.21
C PRO A 26 -5.13 -2.91 5.61
N PRO A 27 -4.82 -4.18 5.22
CA PRO A 27 -5.55 -5.34 5.71
C PRO A 27 -5.52 -5.49 7.24
N ILE A 28 -4.35 -5.30 7.87
CA ILE A 28 -4.22 -5.47 9.32
C ILE A 28 -4.99 -4.38 10.05
N VAL A 29 -4.85 -3.12 9.65
CA VAL A 29 -5.51 -1.98 10.30
C VAL A 29 -7.02 -2.07 10.14
N LEU A 30 -7.53 -2.39 8.95
CA LEU A 30 -8.97 -2.51 8.74
C LEU A 30 -9.55 -3.78 9.34
N GLY A 31 -8.83 -4.90 9.29
CA GLY A 31 -9.22 -6.14 9.97
C GLY A 31 -9.30 -5.97 11.48
N LEU A 32 -8.23 -5.48 12.11
CA LEU A 32 -8.21 -5.25 13.56
C LEU A 32 -9.17 -4.14 13.97
N GLY A 33 -9.25 -3.06 13.19
CA GLY A 33 -10.19 -1.98 13.44
C GLY A 33 -11.62 -2.49 13.45
N LEU A 34 -12.04 -3.19 12.40
CA LEU A 34 -13.40 -3.73 12.32
C LEU A 34 -13.66 -4.80 13.39
N ALA A 35 -12.67 -5.64 13.70
CA ALA A 35 -12.77 -6.60 14.78
C ALA A 35 -12.96 -5.94 16.16
N ALA A 36 -12.27 -4.82 16.41
CA ALA A 36 -12.36 -4.08 17.66
C ALA A 36 -13.72 -3.40 17.85
N VAL A 37 -14.36 -2.93 16.78
CA VAL A 37 -15.66 -2.23 16.89
C VAL A 37 -16.87 -3.16 16.77
N SER A 38 -16.74 -4.25 15.99
CA SER A 38 -17.89 -5.06 15.57
C SER A 38 -17.78 -6.55 15.92
N GLY A 39 -16.71 -6.98 16.61
CA GLY A 39 -16.50 -8.39 16.97
C GLY A 39 -15.49 -9.10 16.07
N VAL A 40 -14.79 -10.10 16.64
CA VAL A 40 -13.65 -10.79 16.01
C VAL A 40 -14.01 -11.50 14.70
N GLU A 41 -15.26 -11.94 14.56
CA GLU A 41 -15.82 -12.48 13.32
C GLU A 41 -15.71 -11.53 12.13
N ASN A 42 -15.66 -10.22 12.39
CA ASN A 42 -15.52 -9.19 11.37
C ASN A 42 -14.06 -8.87 11.01
N PHE A 43 -13.08 -9.56 11.61
CA PHE A 43 -11.68 -9.43 11.21
C PHE A 43 -11.48 -9.78 9.74
N LEU A 44 -11.98 -10.93 9.30
CA LEU A 44 -11.73 -11.43 7.95
C LEU A 44 -12.38 -10.54 6.86
N PRO A 45 -13.64 -10.08 7.01
CA PRO A 45 -14.21 -9.05 6.15
C PRO A 45 -13.36 -7.75 6.10
N GLY A 46 -12.94 -7.23 7.26
CA GLY A 46 -12.12 -6.02 7.33
C GLY A 46 -10.74 -6.20 6.69
N PHE A 47 -10.13 -7.37 6.89
CA PHE A 47 -8.88 -7.75 6.26
C PHE A 47 -9.02 -7.83 4.74
N GLY A 48 -10.11 -8.42 4.23
CA GLY A 48 -10.39 -8.50 2.81
C GLY A 48 -10.52 -7.13 2.15
N ILE A 49 -11.26 -6.20 2.77
CA ILE A 49 -11.38 -4.82 2.29
C ILE A 49 -10.01 -4.14 2.29
N GLY A 50 -9.25 -4.27 3.37
CA GLY A 50 -7.92 -3.68 3.44
C GLY A 50 -6.93 -4.29 2.46
N ALA A 51 -7.03 -5.58 2.13
CA ALA A 51 -6.22 -6.19 1.09
C ALA A 51 -6.48 -5.58 -0.28
N ILE A 52 -7.74 -5.30 -0.64
CA ILE A 52 -8.08 -4.62 -1.89
C ILE A 52 -7.45 -3.23 -1.94
N VAL A 53 -7.57 -2.47 -0.86
CA VAL A 53 -6.97 -1.12 -0.75
C VAL A 53 -5.45 -1.19 -0.86
N GLY A 54 -4.81 -2.12 -0.15
CA GLY A 54 -3.36 -2.31 -0.15
C GLY A 54 -2.81 -2.69 -1.52
N VAL A 55 -3.46 -3.64 -2.21
CA VAL A 55 -3.10 -4.03 -3.59
C VAL A 55 -3.29 -2.87 -4.57
N GLY A 56 -4.38 -2.10 -4.44
CA GLY A 56 -4.62 -0.93 -5.28
C GLY A 56 -3.54 0.14 -5.14
N ALA A 57 -3.19 0.49 -3.89
CA ALA A 57 -2.13 1.44 -3.61
C ALA A 57 -0.74 0.95 -4.08
N ALA A 58 -0.46 -0.33 -3.87
CA ALA A 58 0.74 -1.00 -4.36
C ALA A 58 0.87 -0.93 -5.89
N LYS A 59 -0.22 -1.21 -6.63
CA LYS A 59 -0.23 -1.11 -8.09
C LYS A 59 0.01 0.31 -8.58
N LEU A 60 -0.72 1.28 -8.05
CA LEU A 60 -0.54 2.69 -8.40
C LEU A 60 0.91 3.14 -8.18
N ARG A 61 1.52 2.69 -7.09
CA ARG A 61 2.90 3.01 -6.76
C ARG A 61 3.90 2.38 -7.70
N ASN A 62 3.68 1.12 -8.11
CA ASN A 62 4.48 0.47 -9.14
C ASN A 62 4.37 1.19 -10.48
N GLU A 63 3.18 1.63 -10.88
CA GLU A 63 2.95 2.37 -12.13
C GLU A 63 3.68 3.72 -12.13
N ILE A 64 3.59 4.49 -11.04
CA ILE A 64 4.33 5.76 -10.88
C ILE A 64 5.84 5.53 -10.97
N ARG A 65 6.34 4.46 -10.35
CA ARG A 65 7.77 4.11 -10.43
C ARG A 65 8.17 3.76 -11.86
N GLY A 66 7.40 2.93 -12.57
CA GLY A 66 7.66 2.58 -13.97
C GLY A 66 7.68 3.79 -14.88
N ALA A 67 6.71 4.70 -14.72
CA ALA A 67 6.66 5.96 -15.46
C ALA A 67 7.87 6.88 -15.18
N ARG A 68 8.41 6.88 -13.94
CA ARG A 68 9.60 7.67 -13.58
C ARG A 68 10.89 7.01 -14.08
N THR A 69 10.97 5.68 -14.10
CA THR A 69 12.19 4.95 -14.51
C THR A 69 12.26 4.65 -16.01
N GLY A 70 11.24 5.03 -16.79
CA GLY A 70 11.23 4.88 -18.25
C GLY A 70 11.22 3.43 -18.74
N SER A 71 10.62 2.52 -17.97
CA SER A 71 10.38 1.12 -18.38
C SER A 71 9.01 0.93 -19.00
#